data_AF-A0AAC9ZA81-F1
#
_entry.id   AF-A0AAC9ZA81-F1
#
_cell.length_a   1.000
_cell.length_b   1.000
_cell.length_c   1.000
_cell.angle_alpha   90.00
_cell.angle_beta   90.00
_cell.angle_gamma   90.00
#
_symmetry.space_group_name_H-M   'P 1'
#
loop_
_entity.id
_entity.type
_entity.pdbx_description
1 polymer ?
#
loop_
_entity_poly.entity_id
_entity_poly.type
_entity_poly.pdbx_seq_one_letter_code
_entity_poly.pdbx_strand_id
1 'polypeptide(L)'
;MVAVELEVLAKKFDRFGWERDRGSAAHDRMLVDWMNALQDFPLTEVQAACRAAVLSNPNKMPNEGHIRAEIIKARAKAVQSLPRPEPEPSARRGDPANADQIMRDIGFKPRRFGASSQGAAE
;
A
#
# COMPACT_ATOMS: atom_id res chain seq x y z
N MET A 1 42.22 -3.87 10.54
CA MET A 1 42.02 -2.75 9.61
C MET A 1 40.63 -2.84 8.96
N VAL A 2 39.56 -2.52 9.71
CA VAL A 2 38.17 -2.57 9.20
C VAL A 2 37.84 -1.31 8.35
N ALA A 3 38.53 -0.20 8.62
CA ALA A 3 38.37 1.06 7.90
C ALA A 3 38.70 0.95 6.40
N VAL A 4 39.74 0.18 6.04
CA VAL A 4 40.16 -0.01 4.64
C VAL A 4 39.13 -0.81 3.85
N GLU A 5 38.53 -1.84 4.43
CA GLU A 5 37.48 -2.64 3.77
C GLU A 5 36.18 -1.85 3.57
N LEU A 6 35.81 -0.99 4.52
CA LEU A 6 34.68 -0.06 4.37
C LEU A 6 34.94 1.01 3.29
N GLU A 7 36.18 1.49 3.19
CA GLU A 7 36.59 2.44 2.15
C GLU A 7 36.64 1.80 0.76
N VAL A 8 37.06 0.53 0.66
CA VAL A 8 37.00 -0.28 -0.58
C VAL A 8 35.55 -0.61 -0.95
N LEU A 9 34.67 -0.82 0.02
CA LEU A 9 33.25 -1.07 -0.22
C LEU A 9 32.53 0.20 -0.71
N ALA A 10 32.85 1.36 -0.12
CA ALA A 10 32.40 2.66 -0.62
C ALA A 10 32.87 2.91 -2.06
N LYS A 11 34.15 2.60 -2.37
CA LYS A 11 34.72 2.71 -3.73
C LYS A 11 34.16 1.69 -4.72
N LYS A 12 33.77 0.48 -4.28
CA LYS A 12 33.20 -0.58 -5.15
C LYS A 12 31.79 -0.25 -5.64
N PHE A 13 31.04 0.54 -4.87
CA PHE A 13 29.66 0.91 -5.19
C PHE A 13 29.52 2.35 -5.72
N ASP A 14 30.53 3.22 -5.57
CA ASP A 14 30.55 4.56 -6.16
C ASP A 14 30.77 4.55 -7.68
N ARG A 15 29.81 3.97 -8.42
CA ARG A 15 29.81 3.97 -9.89
C ARG A 15 29.18 5.24 -10.49
N PHE A 16 28.49 6.03 -9.67
CA PHE A 16 27.87 7.29 -10.06
C PHE A 16 28.77 8.51 -9.81
N GLY A 17 29.90 8.35 -9.10
CA GLY A 17 30.78 9.48 -8.79
C GLY A 17 30.09 10.47 -7.86
N TRP A 18 29.48 10.00 -6.76
CA TRP A 18 28.79 10.84 -5.77
C TRP A 18 29.68 11.99 -5.29
N GLU A 19 30.97 11.72 -5.12
CA GLU A 19 31.96 12.75 -4.77
C GLU A 19 32.57 13.45 -5.99
N ARG A 20 32.56 12.80 -7.15
CA ARG A 20 33.20 13.29 -8.37
C ARG A 20 32.40 14.39 -9.06
N ASP A 21 31.08 14.28 -9.02
CA ASP A 21 30.14 15.21 -9.66
C ASP A 21 29.46 16.15 -8.65
N ARG A 22 29.98 16.22 -7.41
CA ARG A 22 29.48 17.10 -6.35
C ARG A 22 29.45 18.55 -6.83
N GLY A 23 28.29 19.21 -6.72
CA GLY A 23 28.08 20.59 -7.18
C GLY A 23 27.77 20.73 -8.68
N SER A 24 27.59 19.62 -9.39
CA SER A 24 27.04 19.63 -10.75
C SER A 24 25.51 19.58 -10.75
N ALA A 25 24.89 20.10 -11.82
CA ALA A 25 23.44 20.05 -12.00
C ALA A 25 22.89 18.60 -12.06
N ALA A 26 23.69 17.64 -12.53
CA ALA A 26 23.31 16.23 -12.58
C ALA A 26 23.23 15.62 -11.17
N HIS A 27 24.20 15.95 -10.32
CA HIS A 27 24.22 15.54 -8.92
C HIS A 27 23.03 16.14 -8.15
N ASP A 28 22.76 17.42 -8.34
CA ASP A 28 21.63 18.09 -7.70
C ASP A 28 20.29 17.47 -8.12
N ARG A 29 20.13 17.16 -9.42
CA ARG A 29 18.93 16.48 -9.93
C ARG A 29 18.76 15.09 -9.28
N MET A 30 19.84 14.33 -9.17
CA MET A 30 19.84 13.03 -8.51
C MET A 30 19.40 13.15 -7.04
N LEU A 31 19.94 14.11 -6.29
CA LEU A 31 19.51 14.36 -4.90
C LEU A 31 18.02 14.69 -4.81
N VAL A 32 17.51 15.52 -5.73
CA VAL A 32 16.09 15.86 -5.81
C VAL A 32 15.23 14.63 -6.06
N ASP A 33 15.66 13.69 -6.93
CA ASP A 33 14.92 12.44 -7.16
C ASP A 33 14.85 11.56 -5.91
N TRP A 34 15.95 11.44 -5.18
CA TRP A 34 15.96 10.73 -3.89
C TRP A 34 15.09 11.40 -2.83
N MET A 35 15.15 12.73 -2.72
CA MET A 35 14.30 13.49 -1.81
C MET A 35 12.82 13.30 -2.15
N ASN A 36 12.44 13.46 -3.42
CA ASN A 36 11.06 13.28 -3.87
C ASN A 36 10.52 11.87 -3.60
N ALA A 37 11.37 10.86 -3.78
CA ALA A 37 10.97 9.47 -3.56
C ALA A 37 10.82 9.11 -2.08
N LEU A 38 11.59 9.76 -1.19
CA LEU A 38 11.74 9.33 0.20
C LEU A 38 11.22 10.31 1.26
N GLN A 39 10.89 11.55 0.90
CA GLN A 39 10.47 12.61 1.84
C GLN A 39 9.26 12.23 2.71
N ASP A 40 8.38 11.37 2.20
CA ASP A 40 7.16 10.95 2.90
C ASP A 40 7.42 9.88 3.98
N PHE A 41 8.64 9.34 4.05
CA PHE A 41 9.00 8.27 4.96
C PHE A 41 9.86 8.79 6.12
N PRO A 42 9.68 8.26 7.34
CA PRO A 42 10.55 8.59 8.45
C PRO A 42 11.96 8.05 8.19
N LEU A 43 12.96 8.81 8.65
CA LEU A 43 14.38 8.49 8.44
C LEU A 43 14.76 7.09 8.92
N THR A 44 14.14 6.62 10.00
CA THR A 44 14.39 5.28 10.57
C THR A 44 13.97 4.16 9.61
N GLU A 45 12.85 4.31 8.91
CA GLU A 45 12.39 3.35 7.89
C GLU A 45 13.31 3.34 6.68
N VAL A 46 13.73 4.52 6.23
CA VAL A 46 14.69 4.67 5.12
C VAL A 46 16.01 3.96 5.44
N GLN A 47 16.58 4.19 6.62
CA GLN A 47 17.83 3.55 7.04
C GLN A 47 17.71 2.02 7.17
N ALA A 48 16.56 1.52 7.65
CA ALA A 48 16.30 0.08 7.72
C ALA A 48 16.18 -0.53 6.31
N ALA A 49 15.46 0.13 5.41
CA ALA A 49 15.30 -0.30 4.03
C ALA A 49 16.62 -0.29 3.24
N CYS A 50 17.48 0.71 3.41
CA CYS A 50 18.81 0.73 2.81
C CYS A 50 19.65 -0.48 3.23
N ARG A 51 19.66 -0.82 4.53
CA ARG A 51 20.35 -2.02 5.02
C ARG A 51 19.76 -3.30 4.44
N ALA A 52 18.44 -3.41 4.38
CA ALA A 52 17.76 -4.57 3.81
C ALA A 52 18.03 -4.74 2.30
N ALA A 53 18.05 -3.65 1.55
CA ALA A 53 18.27 -3.66 0.10
C ALA A 53 19.71 -4.11 -0.27
N VAL A 54 20.71 -3.65 0.49
CA VAL A 54 22.11 -4.08 0.29
C VAL A 54 22.28 -5.57 0.60
N LEU A 55 21.61 -6.06 1.65
CA LEU A 55 21.67 -7.48 2.03
C LEU A 55 20.89 -8.38 1.05
N SER A 56 19.78 -7.92 0.49
CA SER A 56 18.94 -8.72 -0.40
C SER A 56 19.54 -8.91 -1.79
N ASN A 57 20.27 -7.90 -2.29
CA ASN A 57 20.96 -8.00 -3.57
C ASN A 57 22.34 -7.33 -3.51
N PRO A 58 23.33 -8.00 -2.90
CA PRO A 58 24.65 -7.42 -2.69
C PRO A 58 25.42 -7.17 -3.99
N ASN A 59 24.96 -7.71 -5.12
CA ASN A 59 25.63 -7.55 -6.42
C ASN A 59 25.09 -6.38 -7.24
N LYS A 60 24.00 -5.72 -6.80
CA LYS A 60 23.37 -4.60 -7.51
C LYS A 60 23.21 -3.40 -6.60
N MET A 61 23.47 -2.22 -7.16
CA MET A 61 23.19 -0.96 -6.46
C MET A 61 21.68 -0.74 -6.37
N PRO A 62 21.11 -0.58 -5.16
CA PRO A 62 19.71 -0.18 -5.02
C PRO A 62 19.52 1.26 -5.52
N ASN A 63 18.40 1.48 -6.22
CA ASN A 63 17.89 2.80 -6.59
C ASN A 63 16.73 3.20 -5.66
N GLU A 64 16.19 4.40 -5.84
CA GLU A 64 15.09 4.96 -5.05
C GLU A 64 13.85 4.05 -5.03
N GLY A 65 13.54 3.39 -6.15
CA GLY A 65 12.45 2.43 -6.25
C GLY A 65 12.66 1.18 -5.40
N HIS A 66 13.89 0.66 -5.34
CA HIS A 66 14.22 -0.49 -4.49
C HIS A 66 14.05 -0.17 -3.01
N ILE A 67 14.50 1.02 -2.57
CA ILE A 67 14.37 1.44 -1.17
C ILE A 67 12.90 1.61 -0.80
N ARG A 68 12.11 2.28 -1.65
CA ARG A 68 10.66 2.42 -1.45
C ARG A 68 9.96 1.07 -1.35
N ALA A 69 10.34 0.10 -2.19
CA ALA A 69 9.77 -1.24 -2.17
C ALA A 69 10.08 -1.98 -0.85
N GLU A 70 11.30 -1.88 -0.32
CA GLU A 70 11.66 -2.47 0.97
C GLU A 70 10.92 -1.81 2.14
N ILE A 71 10.68 -0.49 2.10
CA ILE A 71 9.85 0.20 3.12
C ILE A 71 8.42 -0.34 3.11
N ILE A 72 7.79 -0.39 1.93
CA ILE A 72 6.40 -0.89 1.80
C ILE A 72 6.29 -2.34 2.27
N LYS A 73 7.27 -3.18 1.90
CA LYS A 73 7.35 -4.58 2.33
C LYS A 73 7.50 -4.71 3.86
N ALA A 74 8.32 -3.87 4.49
CA ALA A 74 8.47 -3.85 5.94
C ALA A 74 7.17 -3.43 6.64
N ARG A 75 6.47 -2.40 6.13
CA ARG A 75 5.15 -1.98 6.63
C ARG A 75 4.10 -3.08 6.47
N ALA A 76 4.05 -3.74 5.31
CA ALA A 76 3.14 -4.86 5.07
C ALA A 76 3.37 -6.01 6.07
N LYS A 77 4.63 -6.33 6.37
CA LYS A 77 4.98 -7.34 7.38
C LYS A 77 4.51 -6.94 8.78
N ALA A 78 4.63 -5.66 9.15
CA ALA A 78 4.13 -5.15 10.41
C ALA A 78 2.59 -5.27 10.51
N VAL A 79 1.87 -4.86 9.46
CA VAL A 79 0.40 -4.99 9.41
C VAL A 79 -0.06 -6.45 9.47
N GLN A 80 0.61 -7.35 8.75
CA GLN A 80 0.29 -8.78 8.77
C GLN A 80 0.52 -9.44 10.14
N SER A 81 1.39 -8.87 10.97
CA SER A 81 1.64 -9.38 12.32
C SER A 81 0.56 -8.98 13.34
N LEU A 82 -0.30 -8.02 12.99
CA LEU A 82 -1.40 -7.61 13.85
C LEU A 82 -2.52 -8.66 13.80
N PRO A 83 -3.22 -8.92 14.92
CA PRO A 83 -4.43 -9.74 14.92
C PRO A 83 -5.43 -9.20 13.89
N ARG A 84 -6.00 -10.09 13.07
CA ARG A 84 -7.07 -9.69 12.15
C ARG A 84 -8.27 -9.22 12.99
N PRO A 85 -8.88 -8.07 12.66
CA PRO A 85 -10.10 -7.66 13.33
C PRO A 85 -11.16 -8.76 13.19
N GLU A 86 -11.93 -8.97 14.26
CA GLU A 86 -13.07 -9.88 14.20
C GLU A 86 -14.00 -9.41 13.08
N PRO A 87 -14.53 -10.34 12.26
CA PRO A 87 -15.46 -9.96 11.19
C PRO A 87 -16.66 -9.26 11.83
N GLU A 88 -17.03 -8.08 11.30
CA GLU A 88 -18.27 -7.44 11.72
C GLU A 88 -19.42 -8.42 11.51
N PRO A 89 -20.37 -8.50 12.46
CA PRO A 89 -21.50 -9.39 12.32
C PRO A 89 -22.21 -9.05 11.01
N SER A 90 -22.21 -10.01 10.08
CA SER A 90 -22.90 -9.84 8.80
C SER A 90 -24.33 -9.39 9.08
N ALA A 91 -24.75 -8.26 8.51
CA ALA A 91 -26.13 -7.83 8.58
C ALA A 91 -27.01 -9.02 8.17
N ARG A 92 -27.78 -9.55 9.14
CA ARG A 92 -28.66 -10.68 8.87
C ARG A 92 -29.55 -10.26 7.71
N ARG A 93 -29.50 -10.99 6.60
CA ARG A 93 -30.49 -10.84 5.52
C ARG A 93 -31.85 -10.94 6.20
N GLY A 94 -32.64 -9.87 6.14
CA GLY A 94 -33.95 -9.82 6.81
C GLY A 94 -34.78 -11.03 6.38
N ASP A 95 -35.42 -11.68 7.36
CA ASP A 95 -36.35 -12.78 7.07
C ASP A 95 -37.47 -12.23 6.16
N PRO A 96 -37.69 -12.80 4.96
CA PRO A 96 -38.77 -12.37 4.08
C PRO A 96 -40.15 -12.42 4.75
N ALA A 97 -40.36 -13.26 5.77
CA ALA A 97 -41.60 -13.28 6.55
C ALA A 97 -41.79 -12.00 7.39
N ASN A 98 -40.71 -11.37 7.82
CA ASN A 98 -40.74 -10.12 8.59
C ASN A 98 -40.82 -8.88 7.70
N ALA A 99 -40.41 -8.98 6.43
CA ALA A 99 -40.44 -7.86 5.50
C ALA A 99 -41.86 -7.32 5.28
N ASP A 100 -42.85 -8.22 5.14
CA ASP A 100 -44.26 -7.85 4.97
C ASP A 100 -44.85 -7.17 6.22
N GLN A 101 -44.43 -7.60 7.41
CA GLN A 101 -44.87 -6.99 8.66
C GLN A 101 -44.25 -5.60 8.87
N ILE A 102 -42.94 -5.47 8.62
CA ILE A 102 -42.23 -4.19 8.67
C ILE A 102 -42.85 -3.19 7.68
N MET A 103 -43.17 -3.63 6.46
CA MET A 103 -43.83 -2.78 5.45
C MET A 103 -45.22 -2.30 5.90
N ARG A 104 -45.98 -3.14 6.62
CA ARG A 104 -47.28 -2.73 7.20
C ARG A 104 -47.12 -1.73 8.34
N ASP A 105 -46.16 -1.95 9.23
CA ASP A 105 -45.95 -1.10 10.42
C ASP A 105 -45.49 0.32 10.02
N ILE A 106 -44.72 0.46 8.95
CA ILE A 106 -44.32 1.77 8.38
C ILE A 106 -45.41 2.39 7.47
N GLY A 107 -46.57 1.76 7.34
CA GLY A 107 -47.68 2.22 6.49
C GLY A 107 -47.43 2.11 4.99
N PHE A 108 -46.40 1.38 4.57
CA PHE A 108 -46.04 1.21 3.16
C PHE A 108 -46.87 0.08 2.53
N LYS A 109 -47.75 0.45 1.58
CA LYS A 109 -48.55 -0.51 0.80
C LYS A 109 -47.95 -0.66 -0.60
N PRO A 110 -47.16 -1.73 -0.88
CA PRO A 110 -46.60 -1.93 -2.20
C PRO A 110 -47.73 -2.21 -3.21
N ARG A 111 -47.83 -1.38 -4.25
CA ARG A 111 -48.68 -1.65 -5.41
C ARG A 111 -48.07 -2.80 -6.20
N ARG A 112 -48.72 -3.97 -6.18
CA ARG A 112 -48.41 -5.07 -7.09
C ARG A 112 -48.92 -4.70 -8.48
N PHE A 113 -48.03 -4.28 -9.37
CA PHE A 113 -48.37 -4.13 -10.78
C PHE A 113 -48.46 -5.52 -11.42
N GLY A 114 -49.64 -5.90 -11.94
CA GLY A 114 -49.82 -7.14 -12.71
C GLY A 114 -51.18 -7.86 -12.62
N ALA A 115 -52.10 -7.46 -11.74
CA ALA A 115 -53.40 -8.13 -11.60
C ALA A 115 -54.54 -7.34 -12.28
N SER A 116 -54.45 -7.12 -13.59
CA SER A 116 -55.61 -6.71 -14.40
C SER A 116 -55.34 -6.92 -15.90
N SER A 117 -55.57 -8.14 -16.37
CA SER A 117 -56.10 -8.41 -17.71
C SER A 117 -56.65 -9.85 -17.77
N GLN A 118 -57.79 -10.00 -18.46
CA GLN A 118 -58.62 -11.22 -18.70
C GLN A 118 -59.76 -11.43 -17.66
N GLY A 119 -61.04 -11.39 -18.04
CA GLY A 119 -61.66 -11.24 -19.35
C GLY A 119 -63.14 -10.90 -19.24
N ALA A 120 -63.62 -10.12 -20.22
CA ALA A 120 -65.03 -9.96 -20.53
C ALA A 120 -65.49 -11.16 -21.38
N ALA A 121 -66.55 -11.82 -20.94
CA ALA A 121 -67.42 -12.67 -21.73
C ALA A 121 -68.76 -12.80 -20.99
N GLU A 122 -69.70 -11.91 -21.29
CA GLU A 122 -71.01 -12.20 -21.92
C GLU A 122 -71.73 -10.90 -22.25
#